data_AF-A0A6M2BW63-F1
#
_entry.id   AF-A0A6M2BW63-F1
#
_cell.length_a   1.000
_cell.length_b   1.000
_cell.length_c   1.000
_cell.angle_alpha   90.00
_cell.angle_beta   90.00
_cell.angle_gamma   90.00
#
_symmetry.space_group_name_H-M   'P 1'
#
loop_
_entity.id
_entity.type
_entity.pdbx_description
1 polymer ?
#
loop_
_entity_poly.entity_id
_entity_poly.type
_entity_poly.pdbx_seq_one_letter_code
_entity_poly.pdbx_strand_id
1 'polypeptide(L)'
;MKRPLRALVLAALLLMGLPVHAAATAELDRDQVQPGDTVQLNLQRDGSGNAEPDLAPLRRDFDVLGSSRGSSIEIINGSISRHQSVRVTLSPKHAGTLSIPPLAWGGERTQALQLTVGNGGGAQTQGQAAASPHVFITSTLDEQRPYVQSSLLLTVQLHTDLPLQQASLDFNGTSDVLVQQVGKDQQSRETRNGHGFDVIERQYLLQPQRSGKFELDGPTLDAEVADRTGGGPFGNDPFFSGMLGATRPIRVHGDPISLDVRPRPAAAQGSDWLPARSLNLVQTLSADPQQLHAGDPLTLHLHLRAAGLSGAQLPDLSSKLRLPDGVKAYPDQAKLDTTVDNGEVVGTRNQDIALIAGRAGRYQLPELHLPWWDRKADVQREIVLPAMTLEVAAAGGAAGSPLPAAADNANAEHRPAVGPAAGDAGASRQLPLSARLPSRDAWPWISLAFALLWLASLCAWALHVRALRRTVRPDSASAGRRAKRPDARKAFLQACRRHDAIDAQRELLNWARQSDPAQAASGLSAIAQRLGDARIAELLQELDRACYAGADWNGEALAAALDSLDAPRKNRKAKSSELAPLYP
;
A
#
# COMPACT_ATOMS: atom_id res chain seq x y z
N MET A 1 -5.37 -36.25 -79.89
CA MET A 1 -5.31 -34.91 -79.26
C MET A 1 -5.96 -34.83 -77.86
N LYS A 2 -6.11 -35.92 -77.07
CA LYS A 2 -6.81 -35.89 -75.76
C LYS A 2 -5.91 -36.06 -74.51
N ARG A 3 -4.60 -36.26 -74.70
CA ARG A 3 -3.62 -36.42 -73.62
C ARG A 3 -3.09 -35.11 -73.00
N PRO A 4 -2.88 -33.98 -73.73
CA PRO A 4 -2.33 -32.77 -73.11
C PRO A 4 -3.35 -32.04 -72.23
N LEU A 5 -4.66 -32.14 -72.54
CA LEU A 5 -5.72 -31.46 -71.78
C LEU A 5 -5.90 -32.05 -70.36
N ARG A 6 -5.73 -33.37 -70.20
CA ARG A 6 -5.82 -34.04 -68.88
C ARG A 6 -4.64 -33.70 -67.98
N ALA A 7 -3.44 -33.57 -68.54
CA ALA A 7 -2.25 -33.15 -67.80
C ALA A 7 -2.36 -31.70 -67.33
N LEU A 8 -2.94 -30.83 -68.16
CA LEU A 8 -3.12 -29.40 -67.84
C LEU A 8 -4.20 -29.17 -66.78
N VAL A 9 -5.28 -29.97 -66.78
CA VAL A 9 -6.30 -29.95 -65.72
C VAL A 9 -5.76 -30.53 -64.40
N LEU A 10 -4.94 -31.59 -64.45
CA LEU A 10 -4.31 -32.12 -63.23
C LEU A 10 -3.30 -31.14 -62.63
N ALA A 11 -2.52 -30.44 -63.47
CA ALA A 11 -1.60 -29.40 -63.02
C ALA A 11 -2.35 -28.19 -62.43
N ALA A 12 -3.48 -27.78 -63.02
CA ALA A 12 -4.32 -26.70 -62.49
C ALA A 12 -4.99 -27.07 -61.15
N LEU A 13 -5.40 -28.34 -60.96
CA LEU A 13 -5.91 -28.81 -59.67
C LEU A 13 -4.81 -28.95 -58.60
N LEU A 14 -3.56 -29.26 -58.99
CA LEU A 14 -2.43 -29.30 -58.06
C LEU A 14 -1.97 -27.90 -57.61
N LEU A 15 -2.20 -26.87 -58.43
CA LEU A 15 -1.90 -25.47 -58.10
C LEU A 15 -2.94 -24.80 -57.17
N MET A 16 -4.12 -25.40 -56.98
CA MET A 16 -5.12 -24.92 -56.02
C MET A 16 -4.94 -25.45 -54.59
N GLY A 17 -3.91 -26.27 -54.35
CA GLY A 17 -3.59 -26.87 -53.05
C GLY A 17 -2.45 -26.18 -52.29
N LEU A 18 -2.24 -24.87 -52.44
CA LEU A 18 -1.30 -24.17 -51.58
C LEU A 18 -1.81 -24.25 -50.14
N PRO A 19 -1.04 -24.81 -49.19
CA PRO A 19 -1.42 -24.74 -47.79
C PRO A 19 -1.40 -23.25 -47.40
N VAL A 20 -2.58 -22.70 -47.10
CA VAL A 20 -2.66 -21.46 -46.33
C VAL A 20 -2.08 -21.83 -44.97
N HIS A 21 -0.82 -21.47 -44.73
CA HIS A 21 -0.27 -21.51 -43.37
C HIS A 21 -1.13 -20.57 -42.53
N ALA A 22 -1.86 -21.12 -41.57
CA ALA A 22 -2.70 -20.37 -40.66
C ALA A 22 -1.80 -19.47 -39.80
N ALA A 23 -1.68 -18.21 -40.20
CA ALA A 23 -0.94 -17.20 -39.47
C ALA A 23 -1.64 -16.88 -38.15
N ALA A 24 -0.86 -16.61 -37.10
CA ALA A 24 -1.37 -16.08 -35.85
C ALA A 24 -2.30 -14.87 -36.09
N THR A 25 -3.49 -14.89 -35.50
CA THR A 25 -4.49 -13.82 -35.62
C THR A 25 -4.57 -12.99 -34.34
N ALA A 26 -5.02 -11.75 -34.49
CA ALA A 26 -5.27 -10.82 -33.40
C ALA A 26 -6.61 -10.13 -33.65
N GLU A 27 -7.45 -10.06 -32.63
CA GLU A 27 -8.76 -9.42 -32.67
C GLU A 27 -9.03 -8.67 -31.37
N LEU A 28 -9.64 -7.49 -31.44
CA LEU A 28 -10.13 -6.77 -30.27
C LEU A 28 -11.60 -7.11 -30.03
N ASP A 29 -12.03 -7.16 -28.77
CA ASP A 29 -13.46 -7.27 -28.44
C ASP A 29 -14.25 -6.02 -28.85
N ARG A 30 -13.57 -4.87 -28.98
CA ARG A 30 -14.10 -3.58 -29.44
C ARG A 30 -13.01 -2.73 -30.08
N ASP A 31 -13.37 -1.93 -31.07
CA ASP A 31 -12.47 -1.02 -31.80
C ASP A 31 -12.54 0.43 -31.29
N GLN A 32 -13.46 0.74 -30.37
CA GLN A 32 -13.60 2.04 -29.72
C GLN A 32 -13.81 1.92 -28.20
N VAL A 33 -13.12 2.77 -27.42
CA VAL A 33 -13.23 2.84 -25.95
C VAL A 33 -13.17 4.28 -25.43
N GLN A 34 -13.68 4.52 -24.23
CA GLN A 34 -13.48 5.79 -23.52
C GLN A 34 -12.16 5.75 -22.72
N PRO A 35 -11.58 6.92 -22.38
CA PRO A 35 -10.47 6.98 -21.43
C PRO A 35 -10.79 6.24 -20.13
N GLY A 36 -9.84 5.43 -19.64
CA GLY A 36 -10.00 4.64 -18.42
C GLY A 36 -10.61 3.24 -18.62
N ASP A 37 -11.24 2.97 -19.77
CA ASP A 37 -11.75 1.64 -20.10
C ASP A 37 -10.64 0.71 -20.61
N THR A 38 -10.85 -0.59 -20.42
CA THR A 38 -9.97 -1.64 -20.94
C THR A 38 -10.55 -2.29 -22.19
N VAL A 39 -9.68 -2.79 -23.05
CA VAL A 39 -10.02 -3.61 -24.22
C VAL A 39 -9.39 -4.99 -24.09
N GLN A 40 -10.06 -6.03 -24.58
CA GLN A 40 -9.55 -7.40 -24.64
C GLN A 40 -8.94 -7.66 -26.02
N LEU A 41 -7.64 -7.90 -26.06
CA LEU A 41 -6.93 -8.39 -27.25
C LEU A 41 -6.89 -9.92 -27.23
N ASN A 42 -7.62 -10.55 -28.15
CA ASN A 42 -7.65 -11.99 -28.35
C ASN A 42 -6.66 -12.37 -29.45
N LEU A 43 -5.64 -13.14 -29.08
CA LEU A 43 -4.65 -13.70 -30.00
C LEU A 43 -4.94 -15.18 -30.20
N GLN A 44 -4.90 -15.67 -31.44
CA GLN A 44 -5.09 -17.09 -31.73
C GLN A 44 -3.99 -17.61 -32.66
N ARG A 45 -3.58 -18.86 -32.48
CA ARG A 45 -2.61 -19.52 -33.35
C ARG A 45 -2.87 -21.02 -33.40
N ASP A 46 -2.69 -21.59 -34.58
CA ASP A 46 -2.71 -23.03 -34.78
C ASP A 46 -1.32 -23.61 -34.52
N GLY A 47 -1.22 -24.63 -33.67
CA GLY A 47 0.05 -25.32 -33.48
C GLY A 47 0.28 -25.92 -32.10
N SER A 48 1.29 -26.76 -32.05
CA SER A 48 1.78 -27.40 -30.83
C SER A 48 3.09 -26.75 -30.39
N GLY A 49 3.07 -25.98 -29.30
CA GLY A 49 4.26 -25.41 -28.69
C GLY A 49 3.94 -24.59 -27.44
N ASN A 50 4.96 -24.23 -26.65
CA ASN A 50 4.80 -23.38 -25.47
C ASN A 50 5.25 -21.93 -25.70
N ALA A 51 5.40 -21.53 -26.97
CA ALA A 51 5.84 -20.19 -27.32
C ALA A 51 4.81 -19.15 -26.88
N GLU A 52 5.27 -18.02 -26.35
CA GLU A 52 4.44 -16.90 -25.92
C GLU A 52 4.48 -15.76 -26.95
N PRO A 53 3.40 -14.97 -27.08
CA PRO A 53 3.43 -13.76 -27.89
C PRO A 53 4.30 -12.69 -27.22
N ASP A 54 5.14 -12.01 -28.00
CA ASP A 54 5.89 -10.85 -27.51
C ASP A 54 4.95 -9.64 -27.37
N LEU A 55 4.61 -9.30 -26.13
CA LEU A 55 3.75 -8.16 -25.79
C LEU A 55 4.53 -6.86 -25.55
N ALA A 56 5.86 -6.88 -25.59
CA ALA A 56 6.67 -5.68 -25.36
C ALA A 56 6.31 -4.49 -26.29
N PRO A 57 5.99 -4.71 -27.58
CA PRO A 57 5.58 -3.62 -28.47
C PRO A 57 4.32 -2.87 -28.02
N LEU A 58 3.42 -3.52 -27.26
CA LEU A 58 2.18 -2.89 -26.77
C LEU A 58 2.43 -1.86 -25.69
N ARG A 59 3.52 -2.00 -24.91
CA ARG A 59 3.80 -1.20 -23.71
C ARG A 59 4.00 0.29 -23.97
N ARG A 60 4.24 0.65 -25.23
CA ARG A 60 4.36 2.04 -25.68
C ARG A 60 3.07 2.81 -25.48
N ASP A 61 1.94 2.24 -25.92
CA ASP A 61 0.64 2.94 -25.97
C ASP A 61 -0.39 2.32 -25.02
N PHE A 62 -0.08 1.16 -24.42
CA PHE A 62 -0.97 0.42 -23.53
C PHE A 62 -0.28 -0.05 -22.24
N ASP A 63 -1.03 -0.07 -21.14
CA ASP A 63 -0.72 -0.88 -19.98
C ASP A 63 -1.32 -2.28 -20.14
N VAL A 64 -0.48 -3.32 -19.97
CA VAL A 64 -0.92 -4.71 -19.99
C VAL A 64 -1.30 -5.12 -18.58
N LEU A 65 -2.60 -5.13 -18.28
CA LEU A 65 -3.11 -5.38 -16.93
C LEU A 65 -3.15 -6.88 -16.59
N GLY A 66 -3.22 -7.74 -17.60
CA GLY A 66 -3.20 -9.18 -17.41
C GLY A 66 -3.21 -9.94 -18.73
N SER A 67 -2.80 -11.21 -18.69
CA SER A 67 -2.94 -12.13 -19.81
C SER A 67 -3.37 -13.51 -19.31
N SER A 68 -4.24 -14.16 -20.08
CA SER A 68 -4.73 -15.51 -19.81
C SER A 68 -4.54 -16.37 -21.06
N ARG A 69 -4.31 -17.67 -20.87
CA ARG A 69 -3.98 -18.60 -21.97
C ARG A 69 -4.93 -19.77 -21.97
N GLY A 70 -5.33 -20.20 -23.16
CA GLY A 70 -6.13 -21.38 -23.42
C GLY A 70 -5.50 -22.24 -24.51
N SER A 71 -5.75 -23.55 -24.45
CA SER A 71 -5.47 -24.44 -25.57
C SER A 71 -6.61 -25.43 -25.73
N SER A 72 -7.08 -25.60 -26.97
CA SER A 72 -8.07 -26.60 -27.35
C SER A 72 -7.42 -27.62 -28.28
N ILE A 73 -7.75 -28.90 -28.10
CA ILE A 73 -7.30 -30.00 -28.94
C ILE A 73 -8.53 -30.61 -29.59
N GLU A 74 -8.56 -30.62 -30.92
CA GLU A 74 -9.62 -31.25 -31.70
C GLU A 74 -9.03 -32.45 -32.47
N ILE A 75 -9.76 -33.57 -32.49
CA ILE A 75 -9.31 -34.82 -33.11
C ILE A 75 -10.37 -35.22 -34.15
N ILE A 76 -10.07 -35.02 -35.43
CA ILE A 76 -10.96 -35.36 -36.54
C ILE A 76 -10.26 -36.40 -37.41
N ASN A 77 -10.90 -37.56 -37.63
CA ASN A 77 -10.40 -38.65 -38.47
C ASN A 77 -8.95 -39.08 -38.18
N GLY A 78 -8.53 -39.05 -36.91
CA GLY A 78 -7.17 -39.42 -36.48
C GLY A 78 -6.11 -38.33 -36.70
N SER A 79 -6.47 -37.18 -37.27
CA SER A 79 -5.62 -35.98 -37.29
C SER A 79 -5.87 -35.14 -36.04
N ILE A 80 -4.79 -34.70 -35.38
CA ILE A 80 -4.82 -33.86 -34.19
C ILE A 80 -4.61 -32.41 -34.63
N SER A 81 -5.61 -31.54 -34.45
CA SER A 81 -5.46 -30.09 -34.52
C SER A 81 -5.40 -29.51 -33.11
N ARG A 82 -4.51 -28.54 -32.89
CA ARG A 82 -4.39 -27.82 -31.61
C ARG A 82 -4.50 -26.32 -31.87
N HIS A 83 -5.43 -25.68 -31.18
CA HIS A 83 -5.62 -24.24 -31.20
C HIS A 83 -5.12 -23.66 -29.88
N GLN A 84 -4.31 -22.59 -29.96
CA GLN A 84 -3.85 -21.83 -28.80
C GLN A 84 -4.50 -20.46 -28.83
N SER A 85 -4.97 -20.00 -27.67
CA SER A 85 -5.52 -18.66 -27.52
C SER A 85 -4.86 -17.94 -26.34
N VAL A 86 -4.57 -16.66 -26.53
CA VAL A 86 -4.09 -15.76 -25.48
C VAL A 86 -5.02 -14.56 -25.44
N ARG A 87 -5.61 -14.28 -24.29
CA ARG A 87 -6.41 -13.08 -24.08
C ARG A 87 -5.64 -12.12 -23.21
N VAL A 88 -5.43 -10.91 -23.70
CA VAL A 88 -4.66 -9.86 -23.03
C VAL A 88 -5.59 -8.68 -22.73
N THR A 89 -5.63 -8.25 -21.48
CA THR A 89 -6.36 -7.04 -21.06
C THR A 89 -5.45 -5.83 -21.22
N LEU A 90 -5.85 -4.87 -22.05
CA LEU A 90 -5.10 -3.65 -22.33
C LEU A 90 -5.85 -2.42 -21.80
N SER A 91 -5.14 -1.51 -21.15
CA SER A 91 -5.63 -0.16 -20.84
C SER A 91 -4.85 0.88 -21.67
N PRO A 92 -5.53 1.76 -22.44
CA PRO A 92 -4.89 2.84 -23.17
C PRO A 92 -4.18 3.85 -22.26
N LYS A 93 -2.97 4.28 -22.63
CA LYS A 93 -2.23 5.33 -21.90
C LYS A 93 -2.63 6.75 -22.27
N HIS A 94 -3.16 6.95 -23.47
CA HIS A 94 -3.55 8.26 -23.99
C HIS A 94 -4.73 8.15 -24.97
N ALA A 95 -5.37 9.27 -25.24
CA ALA A 95 -6.52 9.37 -26.14
C ALA A 95 -6.10 9.44 -27.62
N GLY A 96 -7.04 9.14 -28.52
CA GLY A 96 -6.83 9.15 -29.98
C GLY A 96 -6.75 7.75 -30.59
N THR A 97 -6.22 7.67 -31.82
CA THR A 97 -6.10 6.40 -32.54
C THR A 97 -4.78 5.72 -32.18
N LEU A 98 -4.86 4.65 -31.41
CA LEU A 98 -3.73 3.84 -30.98
C LEU A 98 -3.54 2.65 -31.94
N SER A 99 -2.29 2.35 -32.27
CA SER A 99 -1.96 1.19 -33.11
C SER A 99 -1.46 0.04 -32.25
N ILE A 100 -2.01 -1.14 -32.50
CA ILE A 100 -1.49 -2.41 -32.00
C ILE A 100 -0.59 -2.97 -33.11
N PRO A 101 0.74 -2.92 -32.97
CA PRO A 101 1.65 -3.39 -34.01
C PRO A 101 1.58 -4.92 -34.18
N PRO A 102 2.05 -5.47 -35.32
CA PRO A 102 2.19 -6.90 -35.54
C PRO A 102 3.00 -7.55 -34.42
N LEU A 103 2.41 -8.47 -33.67
CA LEU A 103 3.05 -9.16 -32.54
C LEU A 103 3.68 -10.46 -33.02
N ALA A 104 4.90 -10.74 -32.58
CA ALA A 104 5.58 -11.99 -32.90
C ALA A 104 5.11 -13.11 -31.97
N TRP A 105 4.74 -14.27 -32.52
CA TRP A 105 4.34 -15.44 -31.73
C TRP A 105 4.85 -16.75 -32.34
N GLY A 106 5.94 -17.25 -31.77
CA GLY A 106 6.59 -18.53 -32.13
C GLY A 106 6.85 -18.69 -33.64
N GLY A 107 7.47 -17.69 -34.25
CA GLY A 107 7.87 -17.67 -35.66
C GLY A 107 6.89 -16.96 -36.60
N GLU A 108 5.66 -16.72 -36.16
CA GLU A 108 4.63 -16.02 -36.92
C GLU A 108 4.40 -14.59 -36.42
N ARG A 109 3.63 -13.80 -37.18
CA ARG A 109 3.25 -12.44 -36.78
C ARG A 109 1.76 -12.21 -36.97
N THR A 110 1.15 -11.52 -36.00
CA THR A 110 -0.24 -11.08 -36.10
C THR A 110 -0.40 -9.91 -37.07
N GLN A 111 -1.64 -9.61 -37.44
CA GLN A 111 -1.95 -8.37 -38.14
C GLN A 111 -1.91 -7.17 -37.19
N ALA A 112 -1.66 -5.98 -37.75
CA ALA A 112 -1.77 -4.73 -37.00
C ALA A 112 -3.24 -4.37 -36.82
N LEU A 113 -3.60 -3.89 -35.63
CA LEU A 113 -4.95 -3.40 -35.33
C LEU A 113 -4.92 -1.92 -34.95
N GLN A 114 -6.09 -1.30 -34.93
CA GLN A 114 -6.27 0.07 -34.45
C GLN A 114 -7.37 0.09 -33.38
N LEU A 115 -7.18 0.92 -32.37
CA LEU A 115 -8.15 1.21 -31.32
C LEU A 115 -8.38 2.72 -31.29
N THR A 116 -9.62 3.16 -31.31
CA THR A 116 -9.96 4.59 -31.15
C THR A 116 -10.36 4.86 -29.71
N VAL A 117 -9.61 5.72 -29.02
CA VAL A 117 -9.87 6.14 -27.65
C VAL A 117 -10.45 7.54 -27.67
N GLY A 118 -11.60 7.75 -27.02
CA GLY A 118 -12.25 9.06 -26.95
C GLY A 118 -11.31 10.14 -26.38
N ASN A 119 -11.37 11.37 -26.92
CA ASN A 119 -10.63 12.50 -26.37
C ASN A 119 -11.36 13.00 -25.12
N GLY A 120 -10.81 12.72 -23.94
CA GLY A 120 -11.34 13.15 -22.63
C GLY A 120 -11.33 14.67 -22.37
N GLY A 121 -11.21 15.52 -23.40
CA GLY A 121 -11.13 16.97 -23.28
C GLY A 121 -11.55 17.65 -24.58
N GLY A 122 -12.48 18.60 -24.49
CA GLY A 122 -13.33 19.05 -25.60
C GLY A 122 -12.65 19.74 -26.79
N ALA A 123 -13.16 19.39 -27.98
CA ALA A 123 -13.37 20.33 -29.07
C ALA A 123 -14.84 20.20 -29.50
N GLN A 124 -15.56 21.32 -29.46
CA GLN A 124 -16.94 21.43 -29.94
C GLN A 124 -17.00 20.99 -31.41
N THR A 125 -17.50 19.78 -31.63
CA THR A 125 -18.13 19.42 -32.90
C THR A 125 -19.61 19.24 -32.61
N GLN A 126 -20.40 20.10 -33.21
CA GLN A 126 -21.84 20.24 -33.02
C GLN A 126 -22.52 18.92 -33.40
N GLY A 127 -23.04 18.15 -32.42
CA GLY A 127 -23.89 17.00 -32.74
C GLY A 127 -24.07 15.89 -31.69
N GLN A 128 -23.15 15.69 -30.73
CA GLN A 128 -23.32 14.70 -29.66
C GLN A 128 -22.61 15.17 -28.40
N ALA A 129 -23.32 15.22 -27.27
CA ALA A 129 -22.73 15.51 -25.97
C ALA A 129 -21.63 14.47 -25.67
N ALA A 130 -20.39 14.91 -25.56
CA ALA A 130 -19.30 14.07 -25.08
C ALA A 130 -19.67 13.61 -23.67
N ALA A 131 -19.91 12.32 -23.49
CA ALA A 131 -20.18 11.75 -22.18
C ALA A 131 -18.95 11.97 -21.30
N SER A 132 -19.12 12.65 -20.16
CA SER A 132 -18.07 12.71 -19.15
C SER A 132 -17.70 11.27 -18.72
N PRO A 133 -16.41 10.94 -18.56
CA PRO A 133 -16.03 9.64 -18.03
C PRO A 133 -16.65 9.43 -16.64
N HIS A 134 -17.08 8.19 -16.38
CA HIS A 134 -17.66 7.78 -15.09
C HIS A 134 -16.65 7.83 -13.93
N VAL A 135 -15.36 7.66 -14.26
CA VAL A 135 -14.24 7.67 -13.31
C VAL A 135 -13.13 8.52 -13.91
N PHE A 136 -12.68 9.56 -13.20
CA PHE A 136 -11.57 10.40 -13.65
C PHE A 136 -10.83 11.02 -12.47
N ILE A 137 -9.59 11.45 -12.71
CA ILE A 137 -8.73 12.08 -11.71
C ILE A 137 -8.48 13.52 -12.12
N THR A 138 -8.60 14.44 -11.16
CA THR A 138 -8.18 15.84 -11.34
C THR A 138 -7.12 16.18 -10.31
N SER A 139 -6.12 16.95 -10.73
CA SER A 139 -4.99 17.34 -9.88
C SER A 139 -4.88 18.87 -9.84
N THR A 140 -4.73 19.43 -8.64
CA THR A 140 -4.49 20.87 -8.43
C THR A 140 -3.20 21.06 -7.65
N LEU A 141 -2.27 21.83 -8.22
CA LEU A 141 -1.01 22.18 -7.58
C LEU A 141 -1.06 23.63 -7.06
N ASP A 142 -0.57 23.88 -5.86
CA ASP A 142 -0.56 25.20 -5.22
C ASP A 142 0.37 26.22 -5.91
N GLU A 143 1.51 25.78 -6.45
CA GLU A 143 2.47 26.63 -7.16
C GLU A 143 3.27 25.86 -8.23
N GLN A 144 3.24 26.31 -9.49
CA GLN A 144 3.96 25.67 -10.60
C GLN A 144 5.44 26.07 -10.71
N ARG A 145 5.83 27.19 -10.09
CA ARG A 145 7.18 27.77 -10.15
C ARG A 145 7.86 27.89 -8.78
N PRO A 146 7.99 26.80 -8.02
CA PRO A 146 8.59 26.80 -6.69
C PRO A 146 10.07 27.17 -6.73
N TYR A 147 10.65 27.50 -5.59
CA TYR A 147 12.10 27.38 -5.42
C TYR A 147 12.49 25.92 -5.16
N VAL A 148 13.71 25.55 -5.54
CA VAL A 148 14.31 24.26 -5.17
C VAL A 148 14.19 24.03 -3.66
N GLN A 149 13.91 22.79 -3.25
CA GLN A 149 13.63 22.37 -1.88
C GLN A 149 12.44 23.07 -1.21
N SER A 150 11.58 23.80 -1.93
CA SER A 150 10.30 24.23 -1.38
C SER A 150 9.34 23.04 -1.24
N SER A 151 8.49 23.09 -0.23
CA SER A 151 7.33 22.20 -0.15
C SER A 151 6.17 22.77 -0.96
N LEU A 152 5.54 21.92 -1.75
CA LEU A 152 4.34 22.18 -2.54
C LEU A 152 3.22 21.23 -2.12
N LEU A 153 1.98 21.70 -2.19
CA LEU A 153 0.80 20.87 -1.99
C LEU A 153 0.17 20.52 -3.34
N LEU A 154 0.08 19.22 -3.62
CA LEU A 154 -0.71 18.67 -4.71
C LEU A 154 -1.97 18.04 -4.13
N THR A 155 -3.13 18.54 -4.55
CA THR A 155 -4.44 17.96 -4.22
C THR A 155 -4.90 17.11 -5.40
N VAL A 156 -5.02 15.81 -5.20
CA VAL A 156 -5.53 14.84 -6.17
C VAL A 156 -6.95 14.47 -5.78
N GLN A 157 -7.89 14.61 -6.71
CA GLN A 157 -9.30 14.28 -6.50
C GLN A 157 -9.70 13.19 -7.50
N LEU A 158 -10.13 12.06 -6.97
CA LEU A 158 -10.77 10.99 -7.73
C LEU A 158 -12.28 11.21 -7.73
N HIS A 159 -12.86 11.38 -8.91
CA HIS A 159 -14.29 11.51 -9.14
C HIS A 159 -14.83 10.19 -9.68
N THR A 160 -15.85 9.64 -9.03
CA THR A 160 -16.51 8.40 -9.49
C THR A 160 -18.01 8.43 -9.25
N ASP A 161 -18.81 7.97 -10.21
CA ASP A 161 -20.24 7.67 -10.05
C ASP A 161 -20.53 6.16 -10.04
N LEU A 162 -19.48 5.35 -10.04
CA LEU A 162 -19.53 3.89 -9.96
C LEU A 162 -18.91 3.39 -8.64
N PRO A 163 -19.43 2.28 -8.08
CA PRO A 163 -18.77 1.62 -6.97
C PRO A 163 -17.46 0.97 -7.46
N LEU A 164 -16.34 1.40 -6.88
CA LEU A 164 -15.02 0.86 -7.18
C LEU A 164 -14.68 -0.29 -6.21
N GLN A 165 -14.19 -1.40 -6.75
CA GLN A 165 -13.66 -2.52 -5.98
C GLN A 165 -12.14 -2.56 -6.12
N GLN A 166 -11.42 -2.99 -5.07
CA GLN A 166 -9.96 -3.09 -5.08
C GLN A 166 -9.23 -1.81 -5.55
N ALA A 167 -9.79 -0.64 -5.23
CA ALA A 167 -9.24 0.62 -5.70
C ALA A 167 -7.92 0.97 -5.01
N SER A 168 -6.88 1.23 -5.81
CA SER A 168 -5.61 1.81 -5.37
C SER A 168 -5.30 3.04 -6.21
N LEU A 169 -5.06 4.17 -5.53
CA LEU A 169 -4.64 5.43 -6.14
C LEU A 169 -3.17 5.65 -5.81
N ASP A 170 -2.31 5.59 -6.81
CA ASP A 170 -0.87 5.71 -6.66
C ASP A 170 -0.36 6.97 -7.37
N PHE A 171 0.58 7.66 -6.74
CA PHE A 171 1.28 8.79 -7.34
C PHE A 171 2.73 8.77 -6.85
N ASN A 172 3.63 8.60 -7.81
CA ASN A 172 5.04 8.36 -7.53
C ASN A 172 5.88 9.58 -7.88
N GLY A 173 6.87 9.86 -7.03
CA GLY A 173 7.89 10.84 -7.33
C GLY A 173 8.93 10.32 -8.32
N THR A 174 9.94 11.15 -8.55
CA THR A 174 11.13 10.79 -9.33
C THR A 174 12.37 10.93 -8.44
N SER A 175 13.55 10.63 -8.96
CA SER A 175 14.81 10.94 -8.25
C SER A 175 14.98 12.45 -7.97
N ASP A 176 14.28 13.31 -8.71
CA ASP A 176 14.40 14.77 -8.63
C ASP A 176 13.27 15.42 -7.84
N VAL A 177 12.15 14.73 -7.65
CA VAL A 177 10.98 15.26 -6.94
C VAL A 177 10.48 14.20 -5.98
N LEU A 178 10.67 14.45 -4.69
CA LEU A 178 10.13 13.59 -3.65
C LEU A 178 8.63 13.83 -3.52
N VAL A 179 7.87 12.74 -3.37
CA VAL A 179 6.42 12.75 -3.20
C VAL A 179 6.09 11.99 -1.94
N GLN A 180 5.29 12.59 -1.06
CA GLN A 180 4.79 11.95 0.15
C GLN A 180 3.32 12.29 0.34
N GLN A 181 2.47 11.32 0.65
CA GLN A 181 1.11 11.62 1.08
C GLN A 181 1.14 12.37 2.43
N VAL A 182 0.27 13.37 2.58
CA VAL A 182 0.08 14.13 3.83
C VAL A 182 -1.37 14.11 4.23
N GLY A 183 -1.63 13.88 5.52
CA GLY A 183 -2.99 13.80 6.05
C GLY A 183 -3.68 12.48 5.72
N LYS A 184 -5.01 12.49 5.78
CA LYS A 184 -5.89 11.36 5.46
C LYS A 184 -6.77 11.73 4.27
N ASP A 185 -7.24 10.73 3.55
CA ASP A 185 -8.19 10.94 2.46
C ASP A 185 -9.48 11.58 3.00
N GLN A 186 -10.00 12.55 2.27
CA GLN A 186 -11.27 13.20 2.54
C GLN A 186 -12.29 12.77 1.49
N GLN A 187 -13.51 12.50 1.93
CA GLN A 187 -14.59 12.09 1.04
C GLN A 187 -15.67 13.15 1.02
N SER A 188 -16.11 13.53 -0.17
CA SER A 188 -17.21 14.46 -0.39
C SER A 188 -18.05 14.01 -1.58
N ARG A 189 -19.08 14.78 -1.91
CA ARG A 189 -19.91 14.56 -3.09
C ARG A 189 -20.07 15.86 -3.83
N GLU A 190 -19.85 15.83 -5.13
CA GLU A 190 -19.94 16.98 -6.01
C GLU A 190 -20.92 16.69 -7.15
N THR A 191 -21.64 17.72 -7.62
CA THR A 191 -22.47 17.61 -8.83
C THR A 191 -21.78 18.36 -9.96
N ARG A 192 -21.35 17.65 -10.99
CA ARG A 192 -20.70 18.21 -12.18
C ARG A 192 -21.54 17.95 -13.42
N ASN A 193 -21.88 18.99 -14.16
CA ASN A 193 -22.74 18.91 -15.35
C ASN A 193 -24.10 18.22 -15.10
N GLY A 194 -24.65 18.32 -13.88
CA GLY A 194 -25.90 17.66 -13.49
C GLY A 194 -25.76 16.19 -13.06
N HIS A 195 -24.55 15.64 -13.06
CA HIS A 195 -24.23 14.28 -12.60
C HIS A 195 -23.54 14.32 -11.24
N GLY A 196 -23.97 13.47 -10.31
CA GLY A 196 -23.38 13.37 -8.97
C GLY A 196 -22.19 12.42 -8.96
N PHE A 197 -21.08 12.87 -8.38
CA PHE A 197 -19.85 12.09 -8.18
C PHE A 197 -19.52 12.02 -6.71
N ASP A 198 -19.14 10.83 -6.25
CA ASP A 198 -18.38 10.70 -5.01
C ASP A 198 -16.93 11.12 -5.30
N VAL A 199 -16.40 12.00 -4.45
CA VAL A 199 -15.08 12.61 -4.61
C VAL A 199 -14.19 12.17 -3.47
N ILE A 200 -13.08 11.51 -3.79
CA ILE A 200 -12.03 11.15 -2.83
C ILE A 200 -10.86 12.10 -3.06
N GLU A 201 -10.61 12.98 -2.10
CA GLU A 201 -9.48 13.91 -2.10
C GLU A 201 -8.31 13.33 -1.31
N ARG A 202 -7.14 13.30 -1.95
CA ARG A 202 -5.86 12.92 -1.36
C ARG A 202 -4.83 14.00 -1.60
N GLN A 203 -4.08 14.33 -0.56
CA GLN A 203 -3.09 15.40 -0.59
C GLN A 203 -1.67 14.82 -0.55
N TYR A 204 -0.80 15.38 -1.40
CA TYR A 204 0.61 15.02 -1.49
C TYR A 204 1.49 16.25 -1.28
N LEU A 205 2.57 16.06 -0.52
CA LEU A 205 3.70 16.97 -0.45
C LEU A 205 4.66 16.63 -1.58
N LEU A 206 4.91 17.61 -2.46
CA LEU A 206 5.92 17.53 -3.51
C LEU A 206 7.13 18.38 -3.10
N GLN A 207 8.33 17.81 -3.18
CA GLN A 207 9.56 18.50 -2.81
C GLN A 207 10.65 18.31 -3.89
N PRO A 208 10.86 19.30 -4.76
CA PRO A 208 11.91 19.27 -5.77
C PRO A 208 13.31 19.35 -5.15
N GLN A 209 14.19 18.44 -5.54
CA GLN A 209 15.57 18.33 -5.04
C GLN A 209 16.56 19.11 -5.91
N ARG A 210 16.19 19.45 -7.14
CA ARG A 210 16.98 20.23 -8.09
C ARG A 210 16.14 21.31 -8.77
N SER A 211 16.80 22.33 -9.31
CA SER A 211 16.18 23.37 -10.13
C SER A 211 16.16 22.98 -11.61
N GLY A 212 15.17 23.49 -12.36
CA GLY A 212 14.93 23.14 -13.76
C GLY A 212 13.47 22.76 -14.02
N LYS A 213 13.19 22.31 -15.24
CA LYS A 213 11.86 21.84 -15.63
C LYS A 213 11.74 20.34 -15.38
N PHE A 214 10.70 19.95 -14.68
CA PHE A 214 10.38 18.55 -14.40
C PHE A 214 8.95 18.26 -14.82
N GLU A 215 8.74 17.03 -15.29
CA GLU A 215 7.42 16.49 -15.59
C GLU A 215 7.31 15.18 -14.83
N LEU A 216 6.25 15.04 -14.03
CA LEU A 216 5.91 13.80 -13.34
C LEU A 216 4.73 13.17 -14.07
N ASP A 217 4.78 11.86 -14.24
CA ASP A 217 3.61 11.09 -14.65
C ASP A 217 2.46 11.34 -13.68
N GLY A 218 1.25 11.47 -14.20
CA GLY A 218 0.07 11.75 -13.39
C GLY A 218 -0.28 10.63 -12.41
N PRO A 219 -1.12 10.92 -11.39
CA PRO A 219 -1.65 9.89 -10.49
C PRO A 219 -2.40 8.81 -11.26
N THR A 220 -2.21 7.55 -10.88
CA THR A 220 -2.84 6.39 -11.52
C THR A 220 -3.81 5.73 -10.55
N LEU A 221 -5.04 5.50 -10.99
CA LEU A 221 -6.00 4.65 -10.31
C LEU A 221 -6.01 3.28 -10.97
N ASP A 222 -5.82 2.23 -10.18
CA ASP A 222 -6.19 0.86 -10.51
C ASP A 222 -7.43 0.48 -9.71
N ALA A 223 -8.45 -0.06 -10.38
CA ALA A 223 -9.67 -0.51 -9.71
C ALA A 223 -10.40 -1.57 -10.54
N GLU A 224 -11.42 -2.16 -9.94
CA GLU A 224 -12.38 -3.03 -10.61
C GLU A 224 -13.79 -2.42 -10.55
N VAL A 225 -14.50 -2.47 -11.67
CA VAL A 225 -15.92 -2.05 -11.75
C VAL A 225 -16.79 -3.22 -12.19
N ALA A 226 -18.07 -3.18 -11.81
CA ALA A 226 -19.03 -4.21 -12.23
C ALA A 226 -19.10 -4.26 -13.77
N ASP A 227 -18.90 -5.44 -14.34
CA ASP A 227 -19.08 -5.67 -15.77
C ASP A 227 -20.58 -5.77 -16.08
N ARG A 228 -21.15 -4.65 -16.56
CA ARG A 228 -22.55 -4.57 -16.98
C ARG A 228 -22.75 -5.01 -18.44
N THR A 229 -21.68 -5.36 -19.15
CA THR A 229 -21.71 -5.77 -20.57
C THR A 229 -21.80 -7.29 -20.75
N GLY A 230 -21.55 -8.08 -19.70
CA GLY A 230 -21.65 -9.54 -19.72
C GLY A 230 -23.08 -10.06 -19.54
N GLY A 231 -23.80 -10.30 -20.64
CA GLY A 231 -25.01 -11.13 -20.63
C GLY A 231 -24.67 -12.58 -20.30
N GLY A 232 -24.63 -12.92 -19.00
CA GLY A 232 -24.40 -14.30 -18.56
C GLY A 232 -25.54 -15.25 -18.98
N PRO A 233 -25.35 -16.58 -18.88
CA PRO A 233 -26.36 -17.59 -19.26
C PRO A 233 -27.70 -17.49 -18.54
N PHE A 234 -27.75 -16.68 -17.48
CA PHE A 234 -28.91 -16.48 -16.60
C PHE A 234 -29.59 -15.10 -16.76
N GLY A 235 -29.23 -14.33 -17.79
CA GLY A 235 -29.84 -13.03 -18.07
C GLY A 235 -29.48 -11.92 -17.07
N ASN A 236 -29.95 -10.70 -17.33
CA ASN A 236 -29.73 -9.50 -16.51
C ASN A 236 -30.53 -9.52 -15.19
N ASP A 237 -30.53 -10.64 -14.46
CA ASP A 237 -31.22 -10.71 -13.17
C ASP A 237 -30.39 -10.01 -12.07
N PRO A 238 -30.89 -8.92 -11.47
CA PRO A 238 -30.14 -8.12 -10.48
C PRO A 238 -29.71 -8.93 -9.25
N PHE A 239 -30.47 -9.99 -8.91
CA PHE A 239 -30.23 -10.84 -7.75
C PHE A 239 -28.97 -11.71 -7.87
N PHE A 240 -28.67 -12.24 -9.06
CA PHE A 240 -27.49 -13.10 -9.26
C PHE A 240 -26.23 -12.31 -9.65
N SER A 241 -26.40 -11.12 -10.24
CA SER A 241 -25.30 -10.21 -10.61
C SER A 241 -24.50 -9.67 -9.40
N GLY A 242 -25.10 -9.60 -8.21
CA GLY A 242 -24.41 -9.10 -7.01
C GLY A 242 -23.55 -10.13 -6.27
N MET A 243 -23.74 -11.44 -6.52
CA MET A 243 -23.05 -12.52 -5.81
C MET A 243 -21.98 -13.22 -6.67
N LEU A 244 -22.12 -13.16 -8.00
CA LEU A 244 -21.21 -13.73 -9.02
C LEU A 244 -20.90 -12.72 -10.14
N GLY A 245 -21.17 -11.43 -9.92
CA GLY A 245 -20.95 -10.40 -10.92
C GLY A 245 -19.50 -10.38 -11.38
N ALA A 246 -19.29 -10.61 -12.67
CA ALA A 246 -17.99 -10.41 -13.27
C ALA A 246 -17.57 -8.95 -13.03
N THR A 247 -16.35 -8.76 -12.55
CA THR A 247 -15.71 -7.45 -12.52
C THR A 247 -14.83 -7.32 -13.76
N ARG A 248 -14.66 -6.09 -14.23
CA ARG A 248 -13.62 -5.75 -15.19
C ARG A 248 -12.62 -4.80 -14.53
N PRO A 249 -11.31 -5.02 -14.71
CA PRO A 249 -10.33 -4.05 -14.27
C PRO A 249 -10.48 -2.76 -15.07
N ILE A 250 -10.20 -1.63 -14.42
CA ILE A 250 -10.03 -0.33 -15.03
C ILE A 250 -8.72 0.27 -14.54
N ARG A 251 -8.08 1.04 -15.41
CA ARG A 251 -6.92 1.85 -15.05
C ARG A 251 -7.11 3.24 -15.61
N VAL A 252 -7.10 4.23 -14.73
CA VAL A 252 -7.34 5.63 -15.07
C VAL A 252 -6.10 6.45 -14.72
N HIS A 253 -5.62 7.22 -15.69
CA HIS A 253 -4.48 8.12 -15.53
C HIS A 253 -4.97 9.56 -15.37
N GLY A 254 -4.43 10.27 -14.38
CA GLY A 254 -4.56 11.72 -14.27
C GLY A 254 -3.56 12.45 -15.16
N ASP A 255 -3.76 13.76 -15.31
CA ASP A 255 -2.86 14.59 -16.11
C ASP A 255 -1.44 14.65 -15.51
N PRO A 256 -0.38 14.72 -16.35
CA PRO A 256 1.00 14.92 -15.89
C PRO A 256 1.17 16.22 -15.09
N ILE A 257 2.06 16.19 -14.09
CA ILE A 257 2.37 17.36 -13.26
C ILE A 257 3.65 18.00 -13.74
N SER A 258 3.54 19.20 -14.30
CA SER A 258 4.69 20.00 -14.77
C SER A 258 5.15 21.01 -13.71
N LEU A 259 6.46 21.08 -13.47
CA LEU A 259 7.12 21.99 -12.54
C LEU A 259 8.24 22.76 -13.24
N ASP A 260 8.34 24.07 -12.98
CA ASP A 260 9.47 24.91 -13.41
C ASP A 260 10.17 25.48 -12.17
N VAL A 261 11.12 24.70 -11.65
CA VAL A 261 11.72 24.91 -10.33
C VAL A 261 12.85 25.93 -10.42
N ARG A 262 12.70 27.02 -9.68
CA ARG A 262 13.67 28.12 -9.57
C ARG A 262 14.89 27.71 -8.73
N PRO A 263 16.10 28.13 -9.12
CA PRO A 263 17.32 27.90 -8.32
C PRO A 263 17.31 28.74 -7.04
N ARG A 264 18.13 28.35 -6.06
CA ARG A 264 18.43 29.20 -4.89
C ARG A 264 19.00 30.55 -5.39
N PRO A 265 18.40 31.69 -5.02
CA PRO A 265 18.89 33.01 -5.43
C PRO A 265 20.31 33.27 -4.91
N ALA A 266 21.14 33.96 -5.69
CA ALA A 266 22.50 34.32 -5.29
C ALA A 266 22.55 35.25 -4.07
N ALA A 267 21.49 36.03 -3.84
CA ALA A 267 21.34 36.90 -2.68
C ALA A 267 20.99 36.15 -1.38
N ALA A 268 20.66 34.85 -1.46
CA ALA A 268 20.25 34.06 -0.31
C ALA A 268 21.43 33.76 0.64
N GLN A 269 21.35 34.29 1.86
CA GLN A 269 22.40 34.17 2.87
C GLN A 269 22.18 32.95 3.78
N GLY A 270 23.20 32.57 4.54
CA GLY A 270 23.13 31.47 5.51
C GLY A 270 23.47 30.09 4.93
N SER A 271 23.86 29.17 5.82
CA SER A 271 24.12 27.77 5.46
C SER A 271 22.82 27.04 5.09
N ASP A 272 21.75 27.34 5.81
CA ASP A 272 20.48 26.64 5.68
C ASP A 272 19.65 27.33 4.60
N TRP A 273 19.10 26.54 3.69
CA TRP A 273 18.21 27.04 2.66
C TRP A 273 16.76 26.84 3.11
N LEU A 274 16.13 27.94 3.54
CA LEU A 274 14.76 27.94 4.08
C LEU A 274 13.84 28.80 3.20
N PRO A 275 13.40 28.31 2.02
CA PRO A 275 12.43 28.99 1.19
C PRO A 275 11.02 28.83 1.79
N ALA A 276 10.65 29.72 2.69
CA ALA A 276 9.38 29.69 3.40
C ALA A 276 8.46 30.82 2.93
N ARG A 277 7.15 30.63 3.11
CA ARG A 277 6.12 31.66 2.93
C ARG A 277 5.87 32.46 4.21
N SER A 278 6.15 31.85 5.35
CA SER A 278 6.25 32.52 6.64
C SER A 278 7.12 31.67 7.56
N LEU A 279 7.81 32.32 8.49
CA LEU A 279 8.62 31.65 9.51
C LEU A 279 8.37 32.34 10.85
N ASN A 280 8.21 31.56 11.90
CA ASN A 280 7.98 32.07 13.25
C ASN A 280 8.73 31.19 14.27
N LEU A 281 9.47 31.83 15.17
CA LEU A 281 10.19 31.18 16.26
C LEU A 281 9.67 31.75 17.58
N VAL A 282 9.13 30.89 18.44
CA VAL A 282 8.68 31.24 19.79
C VAL A 282 9.63 30.60 20.80
N GLN A 283 9.95 31.36 21.84
CA GLN A 283 10.73 30.90 22.98
C GLN A 283 9.89 30.98 24.25
N THR A 284 9.93 29.92 25.06
CA THR A 284 9.47 29.93 26.46
C THR A 284 10.51 29.29 27.37
N LEU A 285 10.46 29.63 28.66
CA LEU A 285 11.42 29.19 29.68
C LEU A 285 10.67 28.44 30.78
N SER A 286 11.28 27.40 31.33
CA SER A 286 10.68 26.63 32.44
C SER A 286 10.70 27.37 33.78
N ALA A 287 11.55 28.39 33.93
CA ALA A 287 11.70 29.18 35.16
C ALA A 287 12.12 30.63 34.82
N ASP A 288 12.04 31.51 35.82
CA ASP A 288 12.52 32.89 35.72
C ASP A 288 14.06 32.91 35.58
N PRO A 289 14.61 33.45 34.47
CA PRO A 289 16.06 33.51 34.26
C PRO A 289 16.80 34.41 35.27
N GLN A 290 16.08 35.18 36.09
CA GLN A 290 16.67 36.02 37.15
C GLN A 290 16.76 35.33 38.53
N GLN A 291 16.20 34.13 38.68
CA GLN A 291 16.08 33.43 39.97
C GLN A 291 16.71 32.03 39.94
N LEU A 292 17.80 31.87 39.20
CA LEU A 292 18.49 30.58 39.06
C LEU A 292 19.57 30.43 40.14
N HIS A 293 19.83 29.20 40.60
CA HIS A 293 21.03 28.89 41.39
C HIS A 293 22.02 28.06 40.56
N ALA A 294 23.30 28.11 40.94
CA ALA A 294 24.34 27.32 40.28
C ALA A 294 24.00 25.82 40.34
N GLY A 295 23.97 25.17 39.17
CA GLY A 295 23.58 23.78 39.00
C GLY A 295 22.10 23.56 38.66
N ASP A 296 21.24 24.57 38.79
CA ASP A 296 19.82 24.45 38.42
C ASP A 296 19.68 24.30 36.89
N PRO A 297 18.83 23.39 36.41
CA PRO A 297 18.49 23.31 35.00
C PRO A 297 17.43 24.36 34.64
N LEU A 298 17.73 25.19 33.63
CA LEU A 298 16.76 26.05 32.96
C LEU A 298 16.43 25.45 31.59
N THR A 299 15.21 24.96 31.40
CA THR A 299 14.78 24.44 30.10
C THR A 299 14.30 25.57 29.20
N LEU A 300 14.95 25.69 28.05
CA LEU A 300 14.60 26.56 26.95
C LEU A 300 13.73 25.77 25.95
N HIS A 301 12.46 26.13 25.85
CA HIS A 301 11.52 25.57 24.88
C HIS A 301 11.50 26.45 23.64
N LEU A 302 11.90 25.89 22.49
CA LEU A 302 11.90 26.58 21.20
C LEU A 302 10.90 25.92 20.26
N HIS A 303 9.96 26.72 19.74
CA HIS A 303 8.96 26.28 18.78
C HIS A 303 9.15 27.04 17.45
N LEU A 304 9.69 26.36 16.44
CA LEU A 304 9.84 26.89 15.09
C LEU A 304 8.71 26.38 14.19
N ARG A 305 7.98 27.29 13.56
CA ARG A 305 6.93 26.99 12.58
C ARG A 305 7.28 27.65 11.25
N ALA A 306 7.25 26.88 10.16
CA ALA A 306 7.51 27.36 8.81
C ALA A 306 6.38 26.94 7.86
N ALA A 307 5.80 27.91 7.16
CA ALA A 307 4.85 27.61 6.09
C ALA A 307 5.60 27.48 4.75
N GLY A 308 5.26 26.48 3.95
CA GLY A 308 5.93 26.13 2.70
C GLY A 308 7.19 25.28 2.85
N LEU A 309 7.43 24.69 4.02
CA LEU A 309 8.53 23.75 4.31
C LEU A 309 8.02 22.56 5.12
N SER A 310 8.67 21.38 5.01
CA SER A 310 8.41 20.25 5.90
C SER A 310 9.20 20.36 7.21
N GLY A 311 8.74 19.70 8.27
CA GLY A 311 9.43 19.70 9.57
C GLY A 311 10.86 19.17 9.49
N ALA A 312 11.11 18.21 8.60
CA ALA A 312 12.45 17.64 8.36
C ALA A 312 13.46 18.63 7.78
N GLN A 313 13.01 19.72 7.16
CA GLN A 313 13.89 20.77 6.63
C GLN A 313 14.30 21.80 7.68
N LEU A 314 13.64 21.80 8.84
CA LEU A 314 13.89 22.81 9.85
C LEU A 314 15.20 22.54 10.58
N PRO A 315 16.08 23.57 10.70
CA PRO A 315 17.42 23.38 11.19
C PRO A 315 17.44 23.01 12.66
N ASP A 316 18.52 22.38 13.09
CA ASP A 316 18.76 22.10 14.49
C ASP A 316 19.10 23.38 15.25
N LEU A 317 18.11 23.92 15.97
CA LEU A 317 18.24 25.13 16.77
C LEU A 317 19.30 25.01 17.87
N SER A 318 19.57 23.81 18.38
CA SER A 318 20.59 23.61 19.41
C SER A 318 22.00 23.86 18.87
N SER A 319 22.26 23.48 17.62
CA SER A 319 23.53 23.76 16.93
C SER A 319 23.73 25.23 16.58
N LYS A 320 22.65 26.02 16.56
CA LYS A 320 22.66 27.46 16.26
C LYS A 320 22.83 28.32 17.52
N LEU A 321 22.61 27.77 18.71
CA LEU A 321 22.83 28.48 19.96
C LEU A 321 24.33 28.69 20.19
N ARG A 322 24.72 29.95 20.44
CA ARG A 322 26.06 30.28 20.95
C ARG A 322 25.97 30.38 22.47
N LEU A 323 26.76 29.57 23.18
CA LEU A 323 26.73 29.53 24.64
C LEU A 323 27.88 30.36 25.23
N PRO A 324 27.64 31.14 26.30
CA PRO A 324 28.71 31.78 27.05
C PRO A 324 29.51 30.76 27.86
N ASP A 325 30.75 31.12 28.21
CA ASP A 325 31.59 30.29 29.07
C ASP A 325 30.90 29.99 30.40
N GLY A 326 30.99 28.74 30.87
CA GLY A 326 30.40 28.29 32.13
C GLY A 326 28.94 27.83 32.05
N VAL A 327 28.29 27.97 30.89
CA VAL A 327 26.96 27.41 30.59
C VAL A 327 27.09 26.20 29.67
N LYS A 328 26.39 25.11 30.00
CA LYS A 328 26.29 23.92 29.16
C LYS A 328 24.85 23.75 28.68
N ALA A 329 24.68 23.30 27.44
CA ALA A 329 23.38 22.97 26.88
C ALA A 329 23.26 21.46 26.65
N TYR A 330 22.10 20.92 26.98
CA TYR A 330 21.72 19.53 26.78
C TYR A 330 20.41 19.52 25.99
N PRO A 331 20.49 19.40 24.64
CA PRO A 331 19.31 19.36 23.81
C PRO A 331 18.62 18.00 23.89
N ASP A 332 17.29 18.02 24.02
CA ASP A 332 16.46 16.83 23.89
C ASP A 332 16.21 16.50 22.40
N GLN A 333 15.64 15.32 22.14
CA GLN A 333 15.22 14.96 20.78
C GLN A 333 14.10 15.88 20.30
N ALA A 334 14.34 16.55 19.17
CA ALA A 334 13.35 17.42 18.56
C ALA A 334 12.11 16.64 18.09
N LYS A 335 10.93 17.22 18.29
CA LYS A 335 9.68 16.75 17.66
C LYS A 335 9.48 17.52 16.37
N LEU A 336 9.52 16.81 15.25
CA LEU A 336 9.28 17.35 13.91
C LEU A 336 7.90 16.89 13.44
N ASP A 337 7.13 17.82 12.89
CA ASP A 337 5.82 17.51 12.32
C ASP A 337 5.64 18.23 10.97
N THR A 338 4.82 17.65 10.11
CA THR A 338 4.46 18.23 8.81
C THR A 338 2.97 18.05 8.58
N THR A 339 2.24 19.16 8.56
CA THR A 339 0.78 19.18 8.41
C THR A 339 0.37 20.04 7.22
N VAL A 340 -0.90 19.95 6.83
CA VAL A 340 -1.52 20.88 5.90
C VAL A 340 -2.50 21.74 6.69
N ASP A 341 -2.28 23.05 6.68
CA ASP A 341 -3.08 24.04 7.39
C ASP A 341 -3.52 25.11 6.37
N ASN A 342 -4.83 25.31 6.22
CA ASN A 342 -5.43 26.23 5.24
C ASN A 342 -4.91 26.05 3.80
N GLY A 343 -4.71 24.80 3.37
CA GLY A 343 -4.20 24.48 2.02
C GLY A 343 -2.71 24.77 1.83
N GLU A 344 -1.95 24.95 2.91
CA GLU A 344 -0.51 25.20 2.89
C GLU A 344 0.22 24.16 3.73
N VAL A 345 1.36 23.67 3.23
CA VAL A 345 2.22 22.76 3.99
C VAL A 345 2.89 23.55 5.13
N VAL A 346 2.80 23.04 6.35
CA VAL A 346 3.40 23.65 7.54
C VAL A 346 4.29 22.64 8.25
N GLY A 347 5.58 22.97 8.32
CA GLY A 347 6.58 22.25 9.09
C GLY A 347 6.71 22.86 10.48
N THR A 348 6.85 22.02 11.51
CA THR A 348 7.17 22.47 12.86
C THR A 348 8.35 21.70 13.44
N ARG A 349 9.14 22.40 14.28
CA ARG A 349 10.21 21.84 15.10
C ARG A 349 10.05 22.35 16.53
N ASN A 350 9.80 21.43 17.45
CA ASN A 350 9.82 21.68 18.88
C ASN A 350 11.14 21.15 19.44
N GLN A 351 11.94 22.06 19.98
CA GLN A 351 13.28 21.78 20.49
C GLN A 351 13.36 22.25 21.94
N ASP A 352 13.51 21.31 22.85
CA ASP A 352 13.78 21.59 24.25
C ASP A 352 15.29 21.49 24.49
N ILE A 353 15.84 22.44 25.25
CA ILE A 353 17.27 22.52 25.57
C ILE A 353 17.43 22.87 27.04
N ALA A 354 17.99 21.95 27.84
CA ALA A 354 18.32 22.23 29.23
C ALA A 354 19.66 22.98 29.30
N LEU A 355 19.64 24.20 29.86
CA LEU A 355 20.80 25.03 30.11
C LEU A 355 21.20 24.89 31.58
N ILE A 356 22.47 24.60 31.84
CA ILE A 356 23.00 24.47 33.20
C ILE A 356 24.22 25.39 33.35
N ALA A 357 24.11 26.35 34.27
CA ALA A 357 25.21 27.20 34.68
C ALA A 357 25.92 26.60 35.89
N GLY A 358 27.21 26.28 35.76
CA GLY A 358 27.95 25.57 36.81
C GLY A 358 28.40 26.46 37.99
N ARG A 359 28.33 27.78 37.85
CA ARG A 359 28.81 28.75 38.86
C ARG A 359 27.87 29.93 38.96
N ALA A 360 27.87 30.58 40.12
CA ALA A 360 27.19 31.86 40.30
C ALA A 360 27.79 32.92 39.36
N GLY A 361 26.94 33.81 38.86
CA GLY A 361 27.35 34.90 37.99
C GLY A 361 26.25 35.32 37.03
N ARG A 362 26.58 36.34 36.25
CA ARG A 362 25.74 36.86 35.18
C ARG A 362 26.21 36.31 33.84
N TYR A 363 25.34 35.57 33.17
CA TYR A 363 25.63 35.01 31.84
C TYR A 363 24.76 35.68 30.78
N GLN A 364 25.35 36.00 29.63
CA GLN A 364 24.60 36.54 28.50
C GLN A 364 24.47 35.46 27.44
N LEU A 365 23.25 34.97 27.22
CA LEU A 365 22.92 34.21 26.03
C LEU A 365 22.78 35.21 24.87
N PRO A 366 23.63 35.16 23.84
CA PRO A 366 23.57 36.08 22.71
C PRO A 366 22.33 35.84 21.86
N GLU A 367 22.05 36.81 20.99
CA GLU A 367 21.02 36.70 19.96
C GLU A 367 21.26 35.50 19.02
N LEU A 368 20.17 34.84 18.66
CA LEU A 368 20.14 33.81 17.62
C LEU A 368 19.50 34.40 16.37
N HIS A 369 20.22 34.29 15.26
CA HIS A 369 19.80 34.76 13.96
C HIS A 369 19.46 33.57 13.08
N LEU A 370 18.27 33.61 12.48
CA LEU A 370 17.81 32.59 11.56
C LEU A 370 17.43 33.24 10.21
N PRO A 371 18.38 33.30 9.25
CA PRO A 371 18.11 33.76 7.90
C PRO A 371 17.15 32.81 7.18
N TRP A 372 16.21 33.36 6.40
CA TRP A 372 15.28 32.61 5.57
C TRP A 372 14.89 33.39 4.31
N TRP A 373 14.44 32.71 3.28
CA TRP A 373 13.98 33.35 2.06
C TRP A 373 12.46 33.46 2.06
N ASP A 374 11.95 34.69 2.04
CA ASP A 374 10.52 34.94 1.94
C ASP A 374 10.07 34.76 0.51
N ARG A 375 9.39 33.63 0.23
CA ARG A 375 8.87 33.29 -1.09
C ARG A 375 7.77 34.23 -1.58
N LYS A 376 7.03 34.89 -0.67
CA LYS A 376 5.94 35.81 -1.04
C LYS A 376 6.50 37.16 -1.47
N ALA A 377 7.49 37.66 -0.74
CA ALA A 377 8.14 38.94 -1.03
C ALA A 377 9.34 38.82 -1.97
N ASP A 378 9.81 37.59 -2.22
CA ASP A 378 10.99 37.24 -2.99
C ASP A 378 12.28 37.92 -2.51
N VAL A 379 12.49 37.94 -1.19
CA VAL A 379 13.62 38.60 -0.55
C VAL A 379 14.16 37.79 0.63
N GLN A 380 15.42 38.00 0.95
CA GLN A 380 16.03 37.51 2.19
C GLN A 380 15.40 38.21 3.40
N ARG A 381 15.00 37.43 4.40
CA ARG A 381 14.56 37.88 5.71
C ARG A 381 15.34 37.16 6.80
N GLU A 382 15.18 37.61 8.03
CA GLU A 382 15.81 37.03 9.20
C GLU A 382 14.86 37.07 10.39
N ILE A 383 14.85 36.01 11.19
CA ILE A 383 14.27 36.01 12.53
C ILE A 383 15.39 36.20 13.52
N VAL A 384 15.21 37.13 14.46
CA VAL A 384 16.14 37.36 15.56
C VAL A 384 15.45 36.95 16.86
N LEU A 385 16.01 35.96 17.53
CA LEU A 385 15.67 35.64 18.91
C LEU A 385 16.55 36.52 19.81
N PRO A 386 15.95 37.41 20.63
CA PRO A 386 16.72 38.39 21.40
C PRO A 386 17.71 37.74 22.38
N ALA A 387 18.80 38.44 22.65
CA ALA A 387 19.73 38.06 23.69
C ALA A 387 19.05 38.04 25.07
N MET A 388 19.43 37.10 25.92
CA MET A 388 18.85 36.89 27.25
C MET A 388 19.93 36.85 28.31
N THR A 389 19.70 37.56 29.42
CA THR A 389 20.57 37.50 30.59
C THR A 389 20.07 36.43 31.56
N LEU A 390 20.97 35.57 32.03
CA LEU A 390 20.75 34.64 33.12
C LEU A 390 21.48 35.17 34.36
N GLU A 391 20.75 35.41 35.44
CA GLU A 391 21.31 35.75 36.75
C GLU A 391 21.31 34.50 37.62
N VAL A 392 22.50 34.00 37.95
CA VAL A 392 22.69 32.75 38.66
C VAL A 392 23.29 33.04 40.04
N ALA A 393 22.51 32.81 41.08
CA ALA A 393 22.97 32.88 42.46
C ALA A 393 23.89 31.69 42.81
N ALA A 394 24.67 31.82 43.88
CA ALA A 394 25.40 30.67 44.43
C ALA A 394 24.43 29.55 44.78
N ALA A 395 24.83 28.29 44.57
CA ALA A 395 24.04 27.13 44.97
C ALA A 395 23.57 27.36 46.42
N GLY A 396 22.27 27.23 46.67
CA GLY A 396 21.68 27.46 47.97
C GLY A 396 22.31 26.54 49.00
N GLY A 397 23.34 27.04 49.71
CA GLY A 397 23.86 26.39 50.88
C GLY A 397 22.77 26.44 51.93
N ALA A 398 22.18 25.29 52.25
CA ALA A 398 21.58 25.09 53.55
C ALA A 398 22.67 25.43 54.58
N ALA A 399 22.60 26.65 55.14
CA ALA A 399 23.35 27.01 56.33
C ALA A 399 23.04 25.95 57.38
N GLY A 400 24.09 25.37 57.97
CA GLY A 400 24.01 24.21 58.84
C GLY A 400 22.94 24.36 59.92
N SER A 401 21.98 23.43 59.93
CA SER A 401 21.36 23.02 61.18
C SER A 401 22.38 22.12 61.89
N PRO A 402 22.77 22.40 63.15
CA PRO A 402 23.64 21.49 63.88
C PRO A 402 22.94 20.15 64.06
N LEU A 403 23.65 19.06 63.78
CA LEU A 403 23.25 17.71 64.20
C LEU A 403 23.01 17.71 65.71
N PRO A 404 21.85 17.24 66.20
CA PRO A 404 21.79 16.59 67.50
C PRO A 404 22.27 15.15 67.35
N ALA A 405 23.13 14.75 68.28
CA ALA A 405 23.66 13.41 68.44
C ALA A 405 22.54 12.36 68.60
N ALA A 406 22.86 11.15 68.17
CA ALA A 406 22.05 9.96 68.36
C ALA A 406 21.79 9.66 69.85
N ALA A 407 20.55 9.25 70.16
CA ALA A 407 20.24 8.40 71.30
C ALA A 407 19.07 7.48 70.95
N ASP A 408 19.26 6.20 71.26
CA ASP A 408 18.37 5.05 71.06
C ASP A 408 17.01 5.17 71.75
N ASN A 409 15.93 4.72 71.09
CA ASN A 409 15.23 3.46 71.39
C ASN A 409 13.82 3.40 70.79
N ALA A 410 13.45 2.18 70.43
CA ALA A 410 12.17 1.71 69.93
C ALA A 410 10.97 2.10 70.82
N ASN A 411 9.79 2.34 70.23
CA ASN A 411 8.70 1.37 70.11
C ASN A 411 7.40 2.01 69.55
N ALA A 412 6.55 1.16 68.96
CA ALA A 412 5.10 1.30 68.78
C ALA A 412 4.53 2.27 67.69
N GLU A 413 4.24 1.66 66.55
CA GLU A 413 2.92 1.56 65.88
C GLU A 413 1.82 2.64 66.06
N HIS A 414 1.20 2.90 64.89
CA HIS A 414 -0.23 3.11 64.64
C HIS A 414 -0.84 4.55 64.64
N ARG A 415 -1.00 5.04 63.39
CA ARG A 415 -2.20 5.65 62.76
C ARG A 415 -2.75 7.00 63.28
N PRO A 416 -2.81 8.06 62.45
CA PRO A 416 -3.66 9.21 62.75
C PRO A 416 -5.07 9.05 62.15
N ALA A 417 -6.06 9.17 63.02
CA ALA A 417 -7.43 9.56 62.66
C ALA A 417 -7.53 11.09 62.82
N VAL A 418 -8.05 11.77 61.80
CA VAL A 418 -8.40 13.20 61.87
C VAL A 418 -9.90 13.34 61.64
N GLY A 419 -10.51 14.09 62.55
CA GLY A 419 -11.87 14.62 62.49
C GLY A 419 -11.99 15.78 63.49
N PRO A 420 -13.00 16.65 63.37
CA PRO A 420 -12.89 17.91 62.61
C PRO A 420 -13.47 19.14 63.37
N ALA A 421 -13.69 20.24 62.62
CA ALA A 421 -14.60 21.38 62.88
C ALA A 421 -14.03 22.54 63.75
N ALA A 422 -14.36 23.83 63.59
CA ALA A 422 -15.21 24.61 62.67
C ALA A 422 -15.00 26.13 62.94
N GLY A 423 -15.52 26.98 62.05
CA GLY A 423 -15.88 28.40 62.30
C GLY A 423 -15.27 29.38 61.28
N ASP A 424 -15.95 29.76 60.19
CA ASP A 424 -16.97 30.84 60.02
C ASP A 424 -16.37 32.28 60.15
N ALA A 425 -16.65 33.31 59.33
CA ALA A 425 -17.59 33.57 58.23
C ALA A 425 -17.24 34.94 57.55
N GLY A 426 -17.83 35.23 56.37
CA GLY A 426 -17.94 36.58 55.77
C GLY A 426 -17.83 36.61 54.23
N ALA A 427 -18.88 36.24 53.47
CA ALA A 427 -19.86 37.11 52.78
C ALA A 427 -19.31 37.94 51.58
N SER A 428 -19.95 38.13 50.42
CA SER A 428 -21.06 37.53 49.66
C SER A 428 -21.20 38.34 48.34
N ARG A 429 -21.45 37.71 47.19
CA ARG A 429 -22.45 38.15 46.17
C ARG A 429 -22.55 37.20 44.98
N GLN A 430 -23.79 36.96 44.59
CA GLN A 430 -24.32 35.94 43.68
C GLN A 430 -24.40 36.44 42.23
N LEU A 431 -24.47 35.50 41.27
CA LEU A 431 -25.66 35.33 40.41
C LEU A 431 -25.67 33.90 39.79
N PRO A 432 -26.85 33.30 39.56
CA PRO A 432 -27.02 31.87 39.34
C PRO A 432 -27.28 31.52 37.86
N LEU A 433 -26.89 30.31 37.44
CA LEU A 433 -27.61 29.63 36.37
C LEU A 433 -27.58 28.11 36.62
N SER A 434 -28.64 27.62 37.24
CA SER A 434 -28.86 26.21 37.52
C SER A 434 -29.41 25.52 36.27
N ALA A 435 -28.57 24.77 35.56
CA ALA A 435 -29.04 23.76 34.61
C ALA A 435 -29.35 22.47 35.40
N ARG A 436 -30.64 22.14 35.50
CA ARG A 436 -31.15 20.92 36.12
C ARG A 436 -30.75 19.71 35.29
N LEU A 437 -29.98 18.77 35.86
CA LEU A 437 -29.85 17.42 35.33
C LEU A 437 -31.10 16.61 35.69
N PRO A 438 -31.72 15.87 34.75
CA PRO A 438 -32.85 15.01 35.06
C PRO A 438 -32.41 13.78 35.86
N SER A 439 -33.30 13.48 36.80
CA SER A 439 -33.45 12.34 37.70
C SER A 439 -32.81 11.02 37.29
N ARG A 440 -32.13 10.44 38.28
CA ARG A 440 -31.29 9.24 38.25
C ARG A 440 -32.11 7.93 38.36
N ASP A 441 -33.15 7.75 37.53
CA ASP A 441 -34.03 6.55 37.60
C ASP A 441 -34.30 5.85 36.24
N ALA A 442 -33.91 6.42 35.10
CA ALA A 442 -34.24 5.84 33.78
C ALA A 442 -33.14 4.91 33.20
N TRP A 443 -31.89 5.05 33.63
CA TRP A 443 -30.74 4.31 33.09
C TRP A 443 -30.82 2.77 33.22
N PRO A 444 -31.28 2.18 34.33
CA PRO A 444 -31.36 0.72 34.43
C PRO A 444 -32.42 0.14 33.48
N TRP A 445 -33.51 0.86 33.20
CA TRP A 445 -34.54 0.45 32.26
C TRP A 445 -34.09 0.54 30.81
N ILE A 446 -33.31 1.57 30.47
CA ILE A 446 -32.67 1.69 29.15
C ILE A 446 -31.66 0.55 28.95
N SER A 447 -30.86 0.25 29.97
CA SER A 447 -29.89 -0.85 29.92
C SER A 447 -30.57 -2.22 29.78
N LEU A 448 -31.69 -2.43 30.49
CA LEU A 448 -32.52 -3.64 30.36
C LEU A 448 -33.13 -3.75 28.96
N ALA A 449 -33.61 -2.65 28.39
CA ALA A 449 -34.17 -2.63 27.04
C ALA A 449 -33.12 -3.02 25.99
N PHE A 450 -31.90 -2.48 26.09
CA PHE A 450 -30.79 -2.87 25.20
C PHE A 450 -30.35 -4.33 25.40
N ALA A 451 -30.32 -4.83 26.63
CA ALA A 451 -29.99 -6.22 26.91
C ALA A 451 -31.02 -7.19 26.31
N LEU A 452 -32.31 -6.87 26.40
CA LEU A 452 -33.39 -7.64 25.79
C LEU A 452 -33.33 -7.61 24.26
N LEU A 453 -33.03 -6.44 23.68
CA LEU A 453 -32.84 -6.29 22.23
C LEU A 453 -31.66 -7.11 21.72
N TRP A 454 -30.58 -7.16 22.50
CA TRP A 454 -29.39 -7.95 22.18
C TRP A 454 -29.62 -9.46 22.31
N LEU A 455 -30.40 -9.90 23.29
CA LEU A 455 -30.85 -11.30 23.39
C LEU A 455 -31.79 -11.68 22.25
N ALA A 456 -32.70 -10.77 21.85
CA ALA A 456 -33.60 -11.00 20.73
C ALA A 456 -32.83 -11.13 19.40
N SER A 457 -31.79 -10.32 19.17
CA SER A 457 -30.95 -10.42 17.97
C SER A 457 -30.14 -11.72 17.92
N LEU A 458 -29.58 -12.18 19.05
CA LEU A 458 -28.94 -13.49 19.15
C LEU A 458 -29.91 -14.65 18.91
N CYS A 459 -31.14 -14.55 19.42
CA CYS A 459 -32.15 -15.58 19.23
C CYS A 459 -32.62 -15.61 17.76
N ALA A 460 -32.82 -14.44 17.14
CA ALA A 460 -33.12 -14.33 15.72
C ALA A 460 -32.00 -14.90 14.85
N TRP A 461 -30.73 -14.62 15.18
CA TRP A 461 -29.57 -15.18 14.49
C TRP A 461 -29.48 -16.71 14.65
N ALA A 462 -29.70 -17.24 15.85
CA ALA A 462 -29.70 -18.68 16.09
C ALA A 462 -30.84 -19.40 15.36
N LEU A 463 -32.02 -18.78 15.28
CA LEU A 463 -33.16 -19.30 14.51
C LEU A 463 -32.91 -19.20 13.00
N HIS A 464 -32.26 -18.13 12.53
CA HIS A 464 -31.85 -17.96 11.14
C HIS A 464 -30.82 -19.02 10.72
N VAL A 465 -29.79 -19.26 11.54
CA VAL A 465 -28.80 -20.32 11.30
C VAL A 465 -29.45 -21.72 11.35
N ARG A 466 -30.44 -21.95 12.21
CA ARG A 466 -31.21 -23.21 12.24
C ARG A 466 -32.15 -23.35 11.04
N ALA A 467 -32.70 -22.26 10.51
CA ALA A 467 -33.52 -22.23 9.30
C ALA A 467 -32.68 -22.53 8.05
N LEU A 468 -31.47 -21.94 7.93
CA LEU A 468 -30.52 -22.26 6.86
C LEU A 468 -30.00 -23.71 6.92
N ARG A 469 -29.99 -24.34 8.10
CA ARG A 469 -29.65 -25.76 8.26
C ARG A 469 -30.84 -26.71 8.01
N ARG A 470 -32.07 -26.20 7.94
CA ARG A 470 -33.28 -27.00 7.64
C ARG A 470 -33.65 -27.01 6.15
N THR A 471 -33.07 -26.13 5.33
CA THR A 471 -33.30 -26.08 3.88
C THR A 471 -32.32 -26.93 3.06
N VAL A 472 -31.32 -27.55 3.68
CA VAL A 472 -30.50 -28.58 3.03
C VAL A 472 -31.07 -29.95 3.41
N ARG A 473 -32.18 -30.32 2.76
CA ARG A 473 -32.51 -31.73 2.52
C ARG A 473 -31.64 -32.18 1.35
N PRO A 474 -30.68 -33.10 1.53
CA PRO A 474 -30.06 -33.76 0.40
C PRO A 474 -31.08 -34.76 -0.15
N ASP A 475 -31.59 -34.50 -1.35
CA ASP A 475 -32.29 -35.50 -2.12
C ASP A 475 -31.37 -36.71 -2.29
N SER A 476 -31.75 -37.80 -1.62
CA SER A 476 -31.09 -39.08 -1.69
C SER A 476 -31.87 -39.96 -2.65
N ALA A 477 -31.53 -39.93 -3.93
CA ALA A 477 -31.92 -40.95 -4.91
C ALA A 477 -31.01 -40.97 -6.15
N SER A 478 -29.72 -41.22 -5.95
CA SER A 478 -28.93 -42.02 -6.89
C SER A 478 -27.85 -42.77 -6.11
N ALA A 479 -28.24 -43.92 -5.55
CA ALA A 479 -27.30 -44.94 -5.12
C ALA A 479 -26.53 -45.42 -6.35
N GLY A 480 -25.20 -45.28 -6.36
CA GLY A 480 -24.44 -45.77 -7.50
C GLY A 480 -22.92 -45.61 -7.56
N ARG A 481 -22.23 -44.91 -6.66
CA ARG A 481 -20.80 -45.19 -6.35
C ARG A 481 -20.29 -44.32 -5.22
N ARG A 482 -19.91 -44.98 -4.14
CA ARG A 482 -18.95 -44.48 -3.16
C ARG A 482 -17.64 -44.24 -3.91
N ALA A 483 -17.44 -43.05 -4.48
CA ALA A 483 -16.13 -42.66 -4.99
C ALA A 483 -15.22 -42.59 -3.77
N LYS A 484 -14.38 -43.62 -3.60
CA LYS A 484 -13.22 -43.59 -2.72
C LYS A 484 -12.53 -42.26 -2.97
N ARG A 485 -12.41 -41.39 -1.95
CA ARG A 485 -11.47 -40.27 -2.01
C ARG A 485 -10.15 -40.82 -2.56
N PRO A 486 -9.55 -40.23 -3.61
CA PRO A 486 -8.25 -40.67 -4.05
C PRO A 486 -7.31 -40.58 -2.85
N ASP A 487 -6.61 -41.67 -2.58
CA ASP A 487 -5.54 -41.77 -1.60
C ASP A 487 -4.64 -40.52 -1.75
N ALA A 488 -4.43 -39.74 -0.69
CA ALA A 488 -3.69 -38.48 -0.77
C ALA A 488 -2.28 -38.67 -1.35
N ARG A 489 -1.70 -39.87 -1.16
CA ARG A 489 -0.46 -40.30 -1.81
C ARG A 489 -0.59 -40.34 -3.34
N LYS A 490 -1.70 -40.84 -3.88
CA LYS A 490 -1.97 -40.87 -5.33
C LYS A 490 -2.20 -39.47 -5.90
N ALA A 491 -2.91 -38.61 -5.15
CA ALA A 491 -3.12 -37.22 -5.55
C ALA A 491 -1.79 -36.45 -5.60
N PHE A 492 -0.91 -36.67 -4.62
CA PHE A 492 0.46 -36.15 -4.62
C PHE A 492 1.30 -36.65 -5.82
N LEU A 493 1.32 -37.97 -6.08
CA LEU A 493 2.05 -38.53 -7.22
C LEU A 493 1.52 -38.00 -8.56
N GLN A 494 0.22 -37.74 -8.67
CA GLN A 494 -0.38 -37.14 -9.86
C GLN A 494 -0.03 -35.65 -10.01
N ALA A 495 0.13 -34.91 -8.92
CA ALA A 495 0.64 -33.54 -8.96
C ALA A 495 2.13 -33.51 -9.37
N CYS A 496 2.93 -34.44 -8.85
CA CYS A 496 4.34 -34.60 -9.24
C CYS A 496 4.52 -34.88 -10.74
N ARG A 497 3.69 -35.76 -11.33
CA ARG A 497 3.69 -36.05 -12.77
C ARG A 497 3.23 -34.89 -13.65
N ARG A 498 2.45 -33.96 -13.08
CA ARG A 498 2.01 -32.74 -13.75
C ARG A 498 3.03 -31.60 -13.58
N HIS A 499 4.12 -31.81 -12.85
CA HIS A 499 5.12 -30.80 -12.52
C HIS A 499 4.51 -29.56 -11.84
N ASP A 500 3.39 -29.75 -11.14
CA ASP A 500 2.65 -28.67 -10.48
C ASP A 500 3.10 -28.57 -9.01
N ALA A 501 3.98 -27.61 -8.73
CA ALA A 501 4.57 -27.41 -7.41
C ALA A 501 3.52 -27.06 -6.35
N ILE A 502 2.54 -26.22 -6.69
CA ILE A 502 1.52 -25.76 -5.73
C ILE A 502 0.58 -26.90 -5.36
N ASP A 503 0.08 -27.64 -6.36
CA ASP A 503 -0.74 -28.83 -6.11
C ASP A 503 0.08 -29.90 -5.35
N ALA A 504 1.35 -30.10 -5.70
CA ALA A 504 2.21 -31.10 -5.04
C ALA A 504 2.47 -30.76 -3.57
N GLN A 505 2.76 -29.51 -3.23
CA GLN A 505 2.93 -29.08 -1.85
C GLN A 505 1.64 -29.26 -1.04
N ARG A 506 0.49 -28.86 -1.60
CA ARG A 506 -0.80 -29.02 -0.92
C ARG A 506 -1.15 -30.47 -0.65
N GLU A 507 -0.99 -31.34 -1.65
CA GLU A 507 -1.33 -32.75 -1.50
C GLU A 507 -0.31 -33.52 -0.65
N LEU A 508 0.97 -33.12 -0.65
CA LEU A 508 1.97 -33.68 0.27
C LEU A 508 1.66 -33.37 1.73
N LEU A 509 1.26 -32.12 2.02
CA LEU A 509 0.82 -31.73 3.36
C LEU A 509 -0.48 -32.46 3.75
N ASN A 510 -1.43 -32.63 2.82
CA ASN A 510 -2.63 -33.44 3.05
C ASN A 510 -2.29 -34.90 3.36
N TRP A 511 -1.35 -35.50 2.63
CA TRP A 511 -0.89 -36.87 2.86
C TRP A 511 -0.21 -37.00 4.22
N ALA A 512 0.66 -36.06 4.58
CA ALA A 512 1.30 -36.01 5.90
C ALA A 512 0.27 -35.90 7.04
N ARG A 513 -0.75 -35.05 6.89
CA ARG A 513 -1.85 -34.89 7.87
C ARG A 513 -2.69 -36.16 8.05
N GLN A 514 -2.88 -36.93 6.98
CA GLN A 514 -3.61 -38.20 7.05
C GLN A 514 -2.77 -39.30 7.72
N SER A 515 -1.44 -39.24 7.57
CA SER A 515 -0.53 -40.19 8.21
C SER A 515 -0.34 -39.96 9.71
N ASP A 516 -0.36 -38.70 10.16
CA ASP A 516 -0.24 -38.34 11.58
C ASP A 516 -0.96 -37.00 11.89
N PRO A 517 -2.19 -37.03 12.43
CA PRO A 517 -2.99 -35.84 12.70
C PRO A 517 -2.44 -34.93 13.80
N ALA A 518 -1.60 -35.45 14.71
CA ALA A 518 -1.16 -34.72 15.89
C ALA A 518 -0.13 -33.61 15.59
N GLN A 519 0.48 -33.63 14.39
CA GLN A 519 1.55 -32.71 14.00
C GLN A 519 1.31 -32.06 12.63
N ALA A 520 0.05 -31.91 12.24
CA ALA A 520 -0.47 -31.42 10.97
C ALA A 520 -0.04 -29.98 10.54
N ALA A 521 0.69 -29.25 11.39
CA ALA A 521 0.91 -27.80 11.29
C ALA A 521 2.35 -27.38 10.93
N SER A 522 3.29 -28.31 10.73
CA SER A 522 4.74 -27.99 10.77
C SER A 522 5.45 -27.85 9.40
N GLY A 523 4.72 -27.79 8.28
CA GLY A 523 5.27 -27.41 6.96
C GLY A 523 6.24 -28.44 6.34
N LEU A 524 6.80 -28.13 5.15
CA LEU A 524 7.67 -29.05 4.39
C LEU A 524 9.01 -29.34 5.11
N SER A 525 9.55 -28.36 5.85
CA SER A 525 10.83 -28.47 6.58
C SER A 525 10.78 -29.53 7.68
N ALA A 526 9.65 -29.64 8.39
CA ALA A 526 9.46 -30.68 9.40
C ALA A 526 9.31 -32.07 8.77
N ILE A 527 8.69 -32.17 7.59
CA ILE A 527 8.63 -33.42 6.82
C ILE A 527 10.04 -33.86 6.42
N ALA A 528 10.88 -32.94 5.93
CA ALA A 528 12.27 -33.21 5.56
C ALA A 528 13.10 -33.73 6.75
N GLN A 529 13.01 -33.06 7.91
CA GLN A 529 13.72 -33.47 9.12
C GLN A 529 13.28 -34.86 9.61
N ARG A 530 11.99 -35.19 9.48
CA ARG A 530 11.45 -36.49 9.89
C ARG A 530 11.93 -37.64 8.99
N LEU A 531 12.04 -37.40 7.69
CA LEU A 531 12.49 -38.41 6.74
C LEU A 531 14.01 -38.67 6.87
N GLY A 532 14.77 -37.69 7.38
CA GLY A 532 16.19 -37.85 7.71
C GLY A 532 17.08 -38.17 6.51
N ASP A 533 16.60 -37.93 5.29
CA ASP A 533 17.31 -38.16 4.04
C ASP A 533 17.69 -36.82 3.41
N ALA A 534 19.00 -36.59 3.29
CA ALA A 534 19.55 -35.34 2.76
C ALA A 534 19.05 -35.04 1.33
N ARG A 535 18.85 -36.08 0.51
CA ARG A 535 18.39 -35.94 -0.87
C ARG A 535 16.92 -35.49 -0.94
N ILE A 536 16.08 -35.98 -0.04
CA ILE A 536 14.67 -35.57 0.01
C ILE A 536 14.53 -34.18 0.61
N ALA A 537 15.38 -33.82 1.58
CA ALA A 537 15.43 -32.46 2.11
C ALA A 537 15.74 -31.43 1.01
N GLU A 538 16.72 -31.69 0.15
CA GLU A 538 17.04 -30.84 -1.00
C GLU A 538 15.86 -30.73 -1.99
N LEU A 539 15.23 -31.86 -2.35
CA LEU A 539 14.09 -31.88 -3.27
C LEU A 539 12.83 -31.18 -2.70
N LEU A 540 12.64 -31.20 -1.37
CA LEU A 540 11.56 -30.46 -0.71
C LEU A 540 11.85 -28.96 -0.60
N GLN A 541 13.12 -28.56 -0.46
CA GLN A 541 13.52 -27.16 -0.56
C GLN A 541 13.36 -26.62 -1.98
N GLU A 542 13.64 -27.43 -3.00
CA GLU A 542 13.38 -27.08 -4.40
C GLU A 542 11.89 -26.90 -4.67
N LEU A 543 11.03 -27.78 -4.12
CA LEU A 543 9.57 -27.65 -4.19
C LEU A 543 9.09 -26.35 -3.51
N ASP A 544 9.59 -26.07 -2.30
CA ASP A 544 9.22 -24.85 -1.57
C ASP A 544 9.64 -23.58 -2.33
N ARG A 545 10.87 -23.56 -2.86
CA ARG A 545 11.36 -22.46 -3.69
C ARG A 545 10.53 -22.28 -4.95
N ALA A 546 10.09 -23.36 -5.59
CA ALA A 546 9.23 -23.29 -6.77
C ALA A 546 7.85 -22.71 -6.46
N CYS A 547 7.26 -23.05 -5.30
CA CYS A 547 6.00 -22.46 -4.85
C CYS A 547 6.08 -20.95 -4.58
N TYR A 548 7.22 -20.46 -4.08
CA TYR A 548 7.38 -19.03 -3.74
C TYR A 548 7.95 -18.16 -4.87
N ALA A 549 8.86 -18.70 -5.68
CA ALA A 549 9.56 -17.95 -6.73
C ALA A 549 9.03 -18.22 -8.15
N GLY A 550 8.04 -19.10 -8.31
CA GLY A 550 7.42 -19.43 -9.61
C GLY A 550 8.35 -20.14 -10.59
N ALA A 551 9.37 -20.86 -10.10
CA ALA A 551 10.34 -21.56 -10.93
C ALA A 551 9.81 -22.90 -11.48
N ASP A 552 10.29 -23.33 -12.65
CA ASP A 552 10.00 -24.64 -13.22
C ASP A 552 10.47 -25.76 -12.26
N TRP A 553 9.55 -26.64 -11.88
CA TRP A 553 9.79 -27.70 -10.90
C TRP A 553 9.58 -29.10 -11.47
N ASN A 554 10.59 -29.96 -11.36
CA ASN A 554 10.47 -31.36 -11.78
C ASN A 554 10.05 -32.27 -10.61
N GLY A 555 8.76 -32.55 -10.51
CA GLY A 555 8.21 -33.45 -9.50
C GLY A 555 8.55 -34.93 -9.61
N GLU A 556 9.11 -35.43 -10.73
CA GLU A 556 9.43 -36.86 -10.87
C GLU A 556 10.55 -37.30 -9.92
N ALA A 557 11.55 -36.45 -9.70
CA ALA A 557 12.66 -36.73 -8.80
C ALA A 557 12.19 -36.89 -7.34
N LEU A 558 11.28 -36.03 -6.89
CA LEU A 558 10.70 -36.09 -5.55
C LEU A 558 9.78 -37.30 -5.38
N ALA A 559 8.94 -37.60 -6.37
CA ALA A 559 8.08 -38.78 -6.37
C ALA A 559 8.89 -40.09 -6.28
N ALA A 560 9.94 -40.21 -7.09
CA ALA A 560 10.81 -41.39 -7.09
C ALA A 560 11.59 -41.55 -5.76
N ALA A 561 12.06 -40.44 -5.18
CA ALA A 561 12.76 -40.46 -3.91
C ALA A 561 11.84 -40.92 -2.76
N LEU A 562 10.61 -40.43 -2.70
CA LEU A 562 9.62 -40.82 -1.69
C LEU A 562 9.13 -42.26 -1.88
N ASP A 563 8.93 -42.73 -3.12
CA ASP A 563 8.59 -44.13 -3.40
C ASP A 563 9.72 -45.10 -2.98
N SER A 564 10.99 -44.66 -3.08
CA SER A 564 12.14 -45.47 -2.67
C SER A 564 12.27 -45.66 -1.15
N LEU A 565 11.70 -44.75 -0.36
CA LEU A 565 11.65 -44.85 1.11
C LEU A 565 10.56 -45.83 1.60
N ASP A 566 9.45 -45.95 0.85
CA ASP A 566 8.32 -46.84 1.18
C ASP A 566 8.59 -48.31 0.81
N ALA A 567 9.65 -48.60 0.06
CA ALA A 567 10.05 -49.97 -0.25
C ALA A 567 10.55 -50.68 1.04
N PRO A 568 10.07 -51.90 1.37
CA PRO A 568 10.51 -52.61 2.56
C PRO A 568 12.03 -52.79 2.51
N ARG A 569 12.74 -52.28 3.52
CA ARG A 569 14.20 -52.43 3.72
C ARG A 569 14.60 -53.90 3.68
N LYS A 570 14.81 -54.45 2.48
CA LYS A 570 15.52 -55.71 2.27
C LYS A 570 16.97 -55.37 1.93
N ASN A 571 17.83 -55.67 2.90
CA ASN A 571 19.28 -55.80 2.78
C ASN A 571 20.07 -54.54 2.39
N ARG A 572 20.38 -53.71 3.39
CA ARG A 572 21.69 -53.06 3.43
C ARG A 572 22.47 -53.66 4.60
N LYS A 573 23.28 -54.68 4.30
CA LYS A 573 24.27 -55.26 5.22
C LYS A 573 25.12 -54.10 5.74
N ALA A 574 25.06 -53.86 7.04
CA ALA A 574 26.03 -53.03 7.74
C ALA A 574 27.40 -53.71 7.60
N LYS A 575 28.30 -53.11 6.84
CA LYS A 575 29.73 -53.30 7.08
C LYS A 575 30.06 -52.44 8.30
N SER A 576 30.26 -53.12 9.41
CA SER A 576 30.97 -52.61 10.58
C SER A 576 32.30 -52.02 10.14
N SER A 577 32.45 -50.71 10.27
CA SER A 577 33.76 -50.09 10.41
C SER A 577 33.89 -49.73 11.88
N GLU A 578 34.89 -50.33 12.49
CA GLU A 578 35.27 -50.23 13.89
C GLU A 578 35.41 -48.77 14.37
N LEU A 579 35.03 -48.59 15.63
CA LEU A 579 35.48 -47.51 16.49
C LEU A 579 37.01 -47.54 16.61
N ALA A 580 37.66 -46.40 16.37
CA ALA A 580 38.88 -46.05 17.07
C ALA A 580 38.53 -44.97 18.11
N PRO A 581 38.71 -45.23 19.42
CA PRO A 581 38.60 -44.21 20.46
C PRO A 581 39.96 -43.52 20.62
N LEU A 582 39.97 -42.24 20.97
CA LEU A 582 40.89 -41.64 21.96
C LEU A 582 40.56 -40.16 22.14
N TYR A 583 40.18 -39.82 23.38
CA TYR A 583 40.12 -38.47 23.97
C TYR A 583 41.53 -37.83 24.02
N PRO A 584 41.68 -36.51 24.26
CA PRO A 584 40.67 -35.57 24.76
C PRO A 584 40.28 -34.40 23.86
#